data_AF-A0A9D5W9P3-F1
#
_entry.id   AF-A0A9D5W9P3-F1
#
_cell.length_a   1.000
_cell.length_b   1.000
_cell.length_c   1.000
_cell.angle_alpha   90.00
_cell.angle_beta   90.00
_cell.angle_gamma   90.00
#
_symmetry.space_group_name_H-M   'P 1'
#
loop_
_entity.id
_entity.type
_entity.pdbx_description
1 polymer ?
#
loop_
_entity_poly.entity_id
_entity_poly.type
_entity_poly.pdbx_seq_one_letter_code
_entity_poly.pdbx_strand_id
1 'polypeptide(L)'
;MNGNTDDKQPFEDMVSDYMEKGFLDNIVSMFKADSGTHSLIVKLLKDERIRVRIGAIALIEELSEAKLPGLEKMADMLLPLLEDENYFVRGDVAYCLGIIGGAAHIEHLRKLANDSEQDVREAAAEAIESIIEEKNRS
;
A
#
# COMPACT_ATOMS: atom_id res chain seq x y z
N MET A 1 -0.99 9.97 30.51
CA MET A 1 -1.96 10.31 29.45
C MET A 1 -2.08 9.08 28.57
N ASN A 2 -3.05 8.21 28.85
CA ASN A 2 -3.27 6.99 28.07
C ASN A 2 -4.19 7.38 26.93
N GLY A 3 -3.62 7.74 25.78
CA GLY A 3 -4.38 7.87 24.55
C GLY A 3 -4.86 6.48 24.15
N ASN A 4 -6.13 6.21 24.44
CA ASN A 4 -6.73 4.89 24.24
C ASN A 4 -6.75 4.59 22.74
N THR A 5 -6.20 3.44 22.34
CA THR A 5 -6.23 2.96 20.95
C THR A 5 -7.66 2.73 20.45
N ASP A 6 -8.63 2.62 21.37
CA ASP A 6 -10.06 2.42 21.08
C ASP A 6 -10.74 3.58 20.35
N ASP A 7 -10.24 4.83 20.41
CA ASP A 7 -10.91 5.96 19.75
C ASP A 7 -10.61 6.03 18.25
N LYS A 8 -9.52 5.41 17.79
CA LYS A 8 -9.13 5.38 16.38
C LYS A 8 -9.76 4.22 15.61
N GLN A 9 -9.95 3.10 16.29
CA GLN A 9 -10.52 1.89 15.70
C GLN A 9 -11.87 2.15 14.98
N PRO A 10 -12.84 2.92 15.54
CA PRO A 10 -14.10 3.22 14.87
C PRO A 10 -13.93 4.00 13.57
N PHE A 11 -12.97 4.94 13.52
CA PHE A 11 -12.70 5.73 12.32
C PHE A 11 -12.07 4.87 11.22
N GLU A 12 -11.10 4.05 11.59
CA GLU A 12 -10.42 3.16 10.66
C GLU A 12 -11.34 2.08 10.07
N ASP A 13 -12.24 1.53 10.90
CA ASP A 13 -13.23 0.55 10.46
C ASP A 13 -14.24 1.21 9.51
N MET A 14 -14.67 2.44 9.81
CA MET A 14 -15.52 3.23 8.91
C MET A 14 -14.84 3.44 7.55
N VAL A 15 -13.55 3.79 7.51
CA VAL A 15 -12.82 3.97 6.25
C VAL A 15 -12.77 2.68 5.44
N SER A 16 -12.55 1.54 6.11
CA SER A 16 -12.52 0.22 5.47
C SER A 16 -13.89 -0.17 4.90
N ASP A 17 -14.97 0.10 5.64
CA ASP A 17 -16.35 -0.12 5.16
C ASP A 17 -16.71 0.76 3.97
N TYR A 18 -16.22 2.00 3.95
CA TYR A 18 -16.41 2.90 2.82
C TYR A 18 -15.64 2.42 1.59
N MET A 19 -14.43 1.91 1.80
CA MET A 19 -13.63 1.30 0.74
C MET A 19 -14.33 0.09 0.14
N GLU A 20 -14.88 -0.82 0.98
CA GLU A 20 -15.63 -1.99 0.52
C GLU A 20 -16.85 -1.62 -0.34
N LYS A 21 -17.52 -0.51 0.01
CA LYS A 21 -18.69 0.01 -0.71
C LYS A 21 -18.33 0.80 -1.97
N GLY A 22 -17.04 0.97 -2.28
CA GLY A 22 -16.56 1.63 -3.49
C GLY A 22 -16.51 3.15 -3.42
N PHE A 23 -16.45 3.75 -2.22
CA PHE A 23 -16.31 5.20 -2.07
C PHE A 23 -14.87 5.69 -2.22
N LEU A 24 -14.15 5.22 -3.26
CA LEU A 24 -12.74 5.50 -3.47
C LEU A 24 -12.44 7.00 -3.58
N ASP A 25 -13.22 7.75 -4.36
CA ASP A 25 -13.02 9.19 -4.56
C ASP A 25 -13.03 9.99 -3.25
N ASN A 26 -13.90 9.60 -2.31
CA ASN A 26 -13.97 10.19 -0.99
C ASN A 26 -12.70 9.92 -0.19
N ILE A 27 -12.18 8.69 -0.26
CA ILE A 27 -10.94 8.30 0.44
C ILE A 27 -9.72 8.97 -0.20
N VAL A 28 -9.65 9.05 -1.53
CA VAL A 28 -8.61 9.80 -2.25
C VAL A 28 -8.60 11.26 -1.81
N SER A 29 -9.77 11.89 -1.74
CA SER A 29 -9.91 13.28 -1.29
C SER A 29 -9.42 13.47 0.16
N MET A 30 -9.73 12.50 1.04
CA MET A 30 -9.27 12.50 2.42
C MET A 30 -7.73 12.38 2.52
N PHE A 31 -7.12 11.46 1.77
CA PHE A 31 -5.67 11.26 1.75
C PHE A 31 -4.89 12.45 1.17
N LYS A 32 -5.50 13.16 0.21
CA LYS A 32 -4.97 14.42 -0.34
C LYS A 32 -5.04 15.58 0.67
N ALA A 33 -6.07 15.59 1.52
CA ALA A 33 -6.32 16.67 2.47
C ALA A 33 -5.51 16.55 3.78
N ASP A 34 -5.28 15.33 4.27
CA ASP A 34 -4.62 15.09 5.56
C ASP A 34 -3.60 13.95 5.48
N SER A 35 -2.31 14.29 5.63
CA SER A 35 -1.22 13.31 5.68
C SER A 35 -1.25 12.43 6.94
N GLY A 36 -2.00 12.82 7.97
CA GLY A 36 -2.29 11.99 9.13
C GLY A 36 -3.05 10.70 8.79
N THR A 37 -3.70 10.65 7.62
CA THR A 37 -4.44 9.48 7.15
C THR A 37 -3.57 8.48 6.38
N HIS A 38 -2.32 8.83 6.04
CA HIS A 38 -1.45 7.95 5.25
C HIS A 38 -1.14 6.63 5.95
N SER A 39 -1.15 6.60 7.29
CA SER A 39 -0.96 5.35 8.04
C SER A 39 -2.11 4.35 7.87
N LEU A 40 -3.29 4.79 7.44
CA LEU A 40 -4.44 3.92 7.21
C LEU A 40 -4.18 2.91 6.09
N ILE A 41 -3.25 3.21 5.18
CA ILE A 41 -2.93 2.32 4.06
C ILE A 41 -2.48 0.94 4.53
N VAL A 42 -1.74 0.88 5.66
CA VAL A 42 -1.28 -0.37 6.27
C VAL A 42 -2.48 -1.22 6.69
N LYS A 43 -3.49 -0.60 7.31
CA LYS A 43 -4.69 -1.30 7.73
C LYS A 43 -5.52 -1.76 6.54
N LEU A 44 -5.69 -0.91 5.54
CA LEU A 44 -6.47 -1.24 4.34
C LEU A 44 -5.86 -2.40 3.55
N LEU A 45 -4.53 -2.45 3.43
CA LEU A 45 -3.83 -3.57 2.78
C LEU A 45 -3.83 -4.85 3.62
N LYS A 46 -4.05 -4.77 4.94
CA LYS A 46 -4.18 -5.92 5.83
C LYS A 46 -5.62 -6.39 6.03
N ASP A 47 -6.61 -5.70 5.46
CA ASP A 47 -8.01 -6.05 5.63
C ASP A 47 -8.30 -7.42 4.98
N GLU A 48 -9.06 -8.26 5.70
CA GLU A 48 -9.41 -9.61 5.24
C GLU A 48 -10.28 -9.57 3.97
N ARG A 49 -11.06 -8.49 3.80
CA ARG A 49 -11.95 -8.29 2.67
C ARG A 49 -11.13 -7.88 1.44
N ILE A 50 -11.14 -8.74 0.43
CA ILE A 50 -10.43 -8.49 -0.84
C ILE A 50 -10.82 -7.17 -1.51
N ARG A 51 -12.10 -6.73 -1.40
CA ARG A 51 -12.54 -5.45 -1.96
C ARG A 51 -11.86 -4.26 -1.30
N VAL A 52 -11.58 -4.34 0.00
CA VAL A 52 -10.87 -3.27 0.72
C VAL A 52 -9.42 -3.19 0.27
N ARG A 53 -8.74 -4.34 0.14
CA ARG A 53 -7.35 -4.39 -0.36
C ARG A 53 -7.23 -3.89 -1.79
N ILE A 54 -8.12 -4.31 -2.69
CA ILE A 54 -8.17 -3.80 -4.07
C ILE A 54 -8.39 -2.28 -4.08
N GLY A 55 -9.28 -1.77 -3.23
CA GLY A 55 -9.48 -0.33 -3.08
C GLY A 55 -8.24 0.39 -2.53
N ALA A 56 -7.45 -0.25 -1.67
CA ALA A 56 -6.19 0.28 -1.16
C ALA A 56 -5.12 0.38 -2.26
N ILE A 57 -5.04 -0.61 -3.14
CA ILE A 57 -4.15 -0.61 -4.32
C ILE A 57 -4.56 0.54 -5.25
N ALA A 58 -5.85 0.62 -5.62
CA ALA A 58 -6.37 1.68 -6.47
C ALA A 58 -6.17 3.07 -5.86
N LEU A 59 -6.29 3.20 -4.54
CA LEU A 59 -5.95 4.44 -3.83
C LEU A 59 -4.48 4.83 -4.05
N ILE A 60 -3.53 3.89 -3.91
CA ILE A 60 -2.11 4.18 -4.13
C ILE A 60 -1.84 4.59 -5.58
N GLU A 61 -2.46 3.93 -6.55
CA GLU A 61 -2.39 4.30 -7.97
C GLU A 61 -2.83 5.77 -8.17
N GLU A 62 -4.02 6.12 -7.70
CA GLU A 62 -4.57 7.49 -7.80
C GLU A 62 -3.69 8.54 -7.11
N LEU A 63 -3.08 8.20 -5.98
CA LEU A 63 -2.16 9.10 -5.27
C LEU A 63 -0.82 9.25 -6.01
N SER A 64 -0.32 8.17 -6.59
CA SER A 64 0.91 8.14 -7.40
C SER A 64 0.74 8.94 -8.70
N GLU A 65 -0.35 8.73 -9.42
CA GLU A 65 -0.72 9.48 -10.63
C GLU A 65 -0.87 10.98 -10.33
N ALA A 66 -1.47 11.31 -9.18
CA ALA A 66 -1.60 12.69 -8.71
C ALA A 66 -0.28 13.29 -8.16
N LYS A 67 0.81 12.51 -8.10
CA LYS A 67 2.13 12.89 -7.57
C LYS A 67 2.05 13.48 -6.16
N LEU A 68 1.28 12.83 -5.29
CA LEU A 68 1.10 13.32 -3.92
C LEU A 68 2.45 13.40 -3.18
N PRO A 69 2.79 14.52 -2.53
CA PRO A 69 3.97 14.57 -1.68
C PRO A 69 3.83 13.59 -0.49
N GLY A 70 4.92 12.90 -0.17
CA GLY A 70 4.95 11.96 0.96
C GLY A 70 4.69 10.49 0.59
N LEU A 71 4.53 10.15 -0.69
CA LEU A 71 4.40 8.76 -1.15
C LEU A 71 5.60 7.89 -0.74
N GLU A 72 6.82 8.42 -0.74
CA GLU A 72 8.00 7.69 -0.29
C GLU A 72 7.87 7.25 1.19
N LYS A 73 7.42 8.17 2.06
CA LYS A 73 7.14 7.84 3.46
C LYS A 73 6.00 6.83 3.58
N MET A 74 5.03 6.87 2.68
CA MET A 74 3.96 5.87 2.61
C MET A 74 4.50 4.49 2.25
N ALA A 75 5.39 4.40 1.25
CA ALA A 75 6.06 3.17 0.89
C ALA A 75 6.91 2.59 2.04
N ASP A 76 7.63 3.43 2.78
CA ASP A 76 8.39 3.00 3.96
C ASP A 76 7.50 2.32 5.01
N MET A 77 6.27 2.81 5.20
CA MET A 77 5.29 2.21 6.13
C MET A 77 4.81 0.82 5.68
N LEU A 78 4.92 0.51 4.39
CA LEU A 78 4.50 -0.78 3.83
C LEU A 78 5.58 -1.86 3.94
N LEU A 79 6.87 -1.48 4.09
CA LEU A 79 7.98 -2.44 4.11
C LEU A 79 7.82 -3.60 5.09
N PRO A 80 7.28 -3.43 6.32
CA PRO A 80 7.06 -4.55 7.24
C PRO A 80 6.05 -5.59 6.72
N LEU A 81 5.13 -5.21 5.83
CA LEU A 81 4.08 -6.10 5.31
C LEU A 81 4.60 -7.03 4.21
N LEU A 82 5.83 -6.81 3.72
CA LEU A 82 6.53 -7.75 2.84
C LEU A 82 6.85 -9.08 3.53
N GLU A 83 6.73 -9.15 4.86
CA GLU A 83 6.91 -10.36 5.67
C GLU A 83 5.58 -10.82 6.31
N ASP A 84 4.43 -10.29 5.87
CA ASP A 84 3.13 -10.65 6.43
C ASP A 84 2.81 -12.14 6.22
N GLU A 85 2.12 -12.76 7.17
CA GLU A 85 1.76 -14.18 7.09
C GLU A 85 0.83 -14.47 5.90
N ASN A 86 -0.02 -13.50 5.55
CA ASN A 86 -0.91 -13.62 4.41
C ASN A 86 -0.19 -13.27 3.11
N TYR A 87 -0.06 -14.26 2.22
CA TYR A 87 0.64 -14.08 0.95
C TYR A 87 -0.05 -13.08 0.01
N PHE A 88 -1.37 -12.90 0.11
CA PHE A 88 -2.04 -11.84 -0.64
C PHE A 88 -1.54 -10.47 -0.23
N VAL A 89 -1.35 -10.23 1.08
CA VAL A 89 -0.84 -8.95 1.60
C VAL A 89 0.58 -8.71 1.10
N ARG A 90 1.45 -9.75 1.12
CA ARG A 90 2.83 -9.63 0.60
C ARG A 90 2.85 -9.24 -0.88
N GLY A 91 2.04 -9.90 -1.70
CA GLY A 91 1.93 -9.62 -3.14
C GLY A 91 1.35 -8.23 -3.42
N ASP A 92 0.24 -7.88 -2.77
CA ASP A 92 -0.42 -6.56 -2.89
C ASP A 92 0.56 -5.43 -2.53
N VAL A 93 1.35 -5.61 -1.46
CA VAL A 93 2.37 -4.63 -1.04
C VAL A 93 3.53 -4.54 -2.02
N ALA A 94 4.01 -5.67 -2.55
CA ALA A 94 5.05 -5.66 -3.58
C ALA A 94 4.60 -4.84 -4.80
N TYR A 95 3.37 -5.06 -5.25
CA TYR A 95 2.76 -4.32 -6.35
C TYR A 95 2.68 -2.81 -6.05
N CYS A 96 2.18 -2.44 -4.87
CA CYS A 96 2.11 -1.05 -4.43
C CYS A 96 3.48 -0.33 -4.39
N LEU A 97 4.54 -1.02 -3.97
CA LEU A 97 5.90 -0.47 -3.99
C LEU A 97 6.40 -0.25 -5.42
N GLY A 98 6.00 -1.12 -6.37
CA GLY A 98 6.23 -0.93 -7.80
C GLY A 98 5.59 0.35 -8.34
N ILE A 99 4.34 0.63 -7.95
CA ILE A 99 3.58 1.83 -8.34
C ILE A 99 4.18 3.11 -7.74
N ILE A 100 4.53 3.08 -6.45
CA ILE A 100 5.10 4.26 -5.77
C ILE A 100 6.50 4.55 -6.28
N GLY A 101 7.25 3.50 -6.64
CA GLY A 101 8.62 3.63 -7.08
C GLY A 101 9.61 3.66 -5.92
N GLY A 102 10.82 4.17 -6.19
CA GLY A 102 11.88 4.33 -5.19
C GLY A 102 12.90 3.19 -5.23
N ALA A 103 14.08 3.49 -5.76
CA ALA A 103 15.16 2.50 -5.91
C ALA A 103 15.62 1.88 -4.58
N ALA A 104 15.39 2.56 -3.45
CA ALA A 104 15.67 2.04 -2.11
C ALA A 104 14.85 0.77 -1.79
N HIS A 105 13.66 0.61 -2.39
CA HIS A 105 12.78 -0.54 -2.13
C HIS A 105 13.20 -1.81 -2.89
N ILE A 106 14.06 -1.71 -3.90
CA ILE A 106 14.46 -2.85 -4.74
C ILE A 106 15.06 -3.98 -3.89
N GLU A 107 15.92 -3.65 -2.92
CA GLU A 107 16.56 -4.68 -2.08
C GLU A 107 15.56 -5.41 -1.17
N HIS A 108 14.46 -4.73 -0.79
CA HIS A 108 13.38 -5.38 -0.05
C HIS A 108 12.58 -6.32 -0.97
N LEU A 109 12.24 -5.87 -2.18
CA LEU A 109 11.53 -6.68 -3.18
C LEU A 109 12.36 -7.88 -3.65
N ARG A 110 13.69 -7.77 -3.73
CA ARG A 110 14.57 -8.90 -4.09
C ARG A 110 14.46 -10.07 -3.10
N LYS A 111 14.12 -9.81 -1.84
CA LYS A 111 13.90 -10.89 -0.87
C LYS A 111 12.66 -11.71 -1.24
N LEU A 112 11.59 -11.05 -1.69
CA LEU A 112 10.35 -11.69 -2.12
C LEU A 112 10.51 -12.51 -3.41
N ALA A 113 11.57 -12.30 -4.19
CA ALA A 113 11.87 -13.16 -5.32
C ALA A 113 12.14 -14.64 -4.91
N ASN A 114 12.33 -14.91 -3.62
CA ASN A 114 12.47 -16.26 -3.06
C ASN A 114 11.26 -16.68 -2.19
N ASP A 115 10.13 -15.96 -2.27
CA ASP A 115 8.92 -16.31 -1.53
C ASP A 115 8.41 -17.70 -1.90
N SER A 116 7.71 -18.37 -0.98
CA SER A 116 7.12 -19.69 -1.24
C SER A 116 6.02 -19.61 -2.30
N GLU A 117 5.26 -18.52 -2.32
CA GLU A 117 4.13 -18.34 -3.21
C GLU A 117 4.57 -17.77 -4.56
N GLN A 118 4.09 -18.39 -5.64
CA GLN A 118 4.45 -17.98 -6.99
C GLN A 118 3.98 -16.56 -7.30
N ASP A 119 2.73 -16.24 -6.96
CA ASP A 119 2.13 -14.94 -7.21
C ASP A 119 2.92 -13.80 -6.52
N VAL A 120 3.47 -14.07 -5.32
CA VAL A 120 4.31 -13.09 -4.60
C VAL A 120 5.65 -12.88 -5.29
N ARG A 121 6.27 -13.95 -5.80
CA ARG A 121 7.52 -13.84 -6.57
C ARG A 121 7.32 -13.05 -7.86
N GLU A 122 6.20 -13.26 -8.55
CA GLU A 122 5.84 -12.55 -9.78
C GLU A 122 5.59 -11.06 -9.50
N ALA A 123 4.77 -10.73 -8.49
CA ALA A 123 4.52 -9.34 -8.10
C ALA A 123 5.82 -8.59 -7.72
N ALA A 124 6.75 -9.26 -7.02
CA ALA A 124 8.03 -8.66 -6.69
C ALA A 124 8.92 -8.41 -7.91
N ALA A 125 8.92 -9.32 -8.89
CA ALA A 125 9.68 -9.15 -10.13
C ALA A 125 9.13 -7.98 -10.97
N GLU A 126 7.80 -7.91 -11.13
CA GLU A 126 7.12 -6.83 -11.85
C GLU A 126 7.34 -5.46 -11.18
N ALA A 127 7.29 -5.41 -9.85
CA ALA A 127 7.57 -4.19 -9.10
C ALA A 127 9.00 -3.70 -9.29
N ILE A 128 9.99 -4.60 -9.28
CA ILE A 128 11.39 -4.25 -9.54
C ILE A 128 11.56 -3.71 -10.95
N GLU A 129 10.96 -4.36 -11.96
CA GLU A 129 10.99 -3.89 -13.35
C GLU A 129 10.40 -2.49 -13.46
N SER A 130 9.21 -2.27 -12.89
CA SER A 130 8.52 -0.98 -12.88
C SER A 130 9.37 0.14 -12.27
N ILE A 131 10.03 -0.12 -11.14
CA ILE A 131 10.92 0.85 -10.48
C ILE A 131 12.13 1.19 -11.36
N ILE A 132 12.71 0.18 -12.03
CA ILE A 132 13.87 0.37 -12.91
C ILE A 132 13.47 1.16 -14.16
N GLU A 133 12.32 0.84 -14.76
CA GLU A 133 11.79 1.55 -15.91
C GLU A 133 11.54 3.02 -15.60
N GLU A 134 10.87 3.31 -14.47
CA GLU A 134 10.60 4.69 -14.07
C GLU A 134 11.88 5.49 -13.87
N LYS A 135 12.90 4.89 -13.23
CA LYS A 135 14.23 5.50 -13.08
C LYS A 135 14.91 5.79 -14.42
N ASN A 136 14.70 4.94 -15.44
CA ASN A 136 15.30 5.15 -16.76
C ASN A 136 14.56 6.21 -17.59
N ARG A 137 13.31 6.54 -17.23
CA ARG A 137 12.48 7.57 -17.86
C ARG A 137 12.71 8.98 -17.27
N SER A 138 13.23 9.08 -16.05
CA SER A 138 13.53 10.33 -15.33
C SER A 138 14.91 10.88 -15.64
#